data_AF-A0A813BVX5-F1
#
_entry.id   AF-A0A813BVX5-F1
#
_cell.length_a   1.000
_cell.length_b   1.000
_cell.length_c   1.000
_cell.angle_alpha   90.00
_cell.angle_beta   90.00
_cell.angle_gamma   90.00
#
_symmetry.space_group_name_H-M   'P 1'
#
loop_
_entity.id
_entity.type
_entity.pdbx_description
1 polymer ?
#
loop_
_entity_poly.entity_id
_entity_poly.type
_entity_poly.pdbx_seq_one_letter_code
_entity_poly.pdbx_strand_id
1 'polypeptide(L)'
;MGASQSSWGILARTADPESERQQRPPHEFPNGAVYEGQWVGPAREGYGIQQWPDGASYTGQWVKDKAQGMGKFHHAAGDWYEGNFLDDMQHGYGVAMYIDGSKYTGQFACDKHHGEGVEVWPDGSRFQGSYFQGLKHGHGLYLWPDGSKYDGTFESNNMSGTGTYNWSDGRAYTGQWERNTMHGKGSFSYGDGRSYEGDFFEDVKHGTGVFRWPDGRSYNGEWRNGKRHGRGRYTAASHRTKTGLFEDGNLVKWED
;
A
#
# COMPACT_ATOMS: atom_id res chain seq x y z
N MET A 1 60.90 48.09 33.34
CA MET A 1 61.30 47.35 32.13
C MET A 1 60.09 46.56 31.69
N GLY A 2 59.29 47.09 30.76
CA GLY A 2 59.33 46.71 29.34
C GLY A 2 58.26 45.65 29.09
N ALA A 3 57.01 46.05 28.81
CA ALA A 3 56.42 46.19 27.49
C ALA A 3 55.91 44.86 26.89
N SER A 4 54.61 44.75 26.65
CA SER A 4 54.04 44.59 25.31
C SER A 4 52.53 44.36 25.39
N GLN A 5 51.80 45.21 24.67
CA GLN A 5 50.40 45.05 24.34
C GLN A 5 50.16 43.79 23.50
N SER A 6 48.95 43.24 23.55
CA SER A 6 48.23 42.85 22.33
C SER A 6 46.75 42.73 22.62
N SER A 7 45.99 43.61 21.96
CA SER A 7 44.55 43.61 21.90
C SER A 7 44.06 42.47 21.03
N TRP A 8 43.01 41.77 21.44
CA TRP A 8 42.15 41.06 20.50
C TRP A 8 40.71 41.51 20.77
N GLY A 9 40.23 42.35 19.88
CA GLY A 9 38.86 42.83 19.88
C GLY A 9 37.90 41.67 19.72
N ILE A 10 36.89 41.66 20.58
CA ILE A 10 35.72 40.82 20.43
C ILE A 10 34.96 41.38 19.23
N LEU A 11 35.15 40.77 18.05
CA LEU A 11 34.23 40.98 16.94
C LEU A 11 32.91 40.30 17.32
N ALA A 12 32.01 41.08 17.91
CA ALA A 12 30.59 40.75 17.88
C ALA A 12 30.22 40.60 16.40
N ARG A 13 29.95 39.36 15.98
CA ARG A 13 29.31 39.10 14.69
C ARG A 13 27.93 39.77 14.77
N THR A 14 27.82 40.97 14.23
CA THR A 14 26.54 41.58 13.93
C THR A 14 25.83 40.62 12.97
N ALA A 15 24.71 40.05 13.43
CA ALA A 15 23.82 39.33 12.54
C ALA A 15 23.48 40.24 11.36
N ASP A 16 23.58 39.70 10.16
CA ASP A 16 23.29 40.42 8.92
C ASP A 16 21.83 40.89 8.96
N PRO A 17 21.51 42.19 8.77
CA PRO A 17 20.14 42.71 8.88
C PRO A 17 19.16 42.14 7.83
N GLU A 18 19.62 41.34 6.87
CA GLU A 18 18.79 40.72 5.82
C GLU A 18 18.03 39.45 6.25
N SER A 19 18.18 38.97 7.50
CA SER A 19 17.62 37.67 7.93
C SER A 19 16.36 37.72 8.79
N GLU A 20 15.72 38.88 8.99
CA GLU A 20 14.49 38.95 9.78
C GLU A 20 13.25 38.66 8.92
N ARG A 21 12.43 37.72 9.42
CA ARG A 21 11.18 37.33 8.79
C ARG A 21 10.15 38.45 8.94
N GLN A 22 9.53 38.84 7.83
CA GLN A 22 8.58 39.96 7.78
C GLN A 22 7.25 39.52 7.18
N GLN A 23 6.14 39.93 7.80
CA GLN A 23 4.82 39.84 7.19
C GLN A 23 4.67 40.96 6.15
N ARG A 24 4.19 40.63 4.95
CA ARG A 24 3.91 41.63 3.90
C ARG A 24 2.43 41.64 3.52
N PRO A 25 1.92 42.77 2.97
CA PRO A 25 0.64 42.78 2.27
C PRO A 25 0.61 41.75 1.12
N PRO A 26 -0.59 41.38 0.63
CA PRO A 26 -0.72 40.49 -0.51
C PRO A 26 0.13 40.94 -1.72
N HIS A 27 0.90 40.00 -2.26
CA HIS A 27 1.75 40.20 -3.43
C HIS A 27 1.21 39.41 -4.60
N GLU A 28 0.88 40.09 -5.70
CA GLU A 28 0.48 39.47 -6.96
C GLU A 28 1.71 39.27 -7.84
N PHE A 29 1.97 38.02 -8.21
CA PHE A 29 3.03 37.63 -9.11
C PHE A 29 2.63 37.84 -10.57
N PRO A 30 3.59 37.92 -11.52
CA PRO A 30 3.30 38.10 -12.95
C PRO A 30 2.41 37.01 -13.57
N ASN A 31 2.35 35.82 -12.96
CA ASN A 31 1.46 34.73 -13.37
C ASN A 31 0.04 34.84 -12.81
N GLY A 32 -0.29 35.94 -12.12
CA GLY A 32 -1.58 36.17 -11.45
C GLY A 32 -1.74 35.46 -10.11
N ALA A 33 -0.74 34.69 -9.65
CA ALA A 33 -0.81 34.07 -8.34
C ALA A 33 -0.67 35.15 -7.25
N VAL A 34 -1.45 35.04 -6.19
CA VAL A 34 -1.40 35.96 -5.05
C VAL A 34 -0.82 35.23 -3.86
N TYR A 35 0.17 35.84 -3.20
CA TYR A 35 0.72 35.35 -1.95
C TYR A 35 0.53 36.33 -0.81
N GLU A 36 0.02 35.85 0.30
CA GLU A 36 -0.09 36.57 1.56
C GLU A 36 0.64 35.77 2.65
N GLY A 37 1.69 36.36 3.24
CA GLY A 37 2.49 35.61 4.18
C GLY A 37 3.79 36.27 4.57
N GLN A 38 4.66 35.43 5.12
CA GLN A 38 5.96 35.80 5.65
C GLN A 38 7.06 35.71 4.58
N TRP A 39 8.03 36.61 4.67
CA TRP A 39 9.13 36.74 3.72
C TRP A 39 10.46 36.91 4.45
N VAL A 40 11.55 36.44 3.84
CA VAL A 40 12.93 36.77 4.19
C VAL A 40 13.62 37.25 2.91
N GLY A 41 14.06 38.51 2.89
CA GLY A 41 14.55 39.14 1.65
C GLY A 41 13.51 39.08 0.52
N PRO A 42 13.86 38.64 -0.71
CA PRO A 42 12.90 38.48 -1.80
C PRO A 42 12.11 37.16 -1.74
N ALA A 43 12.44 36.24 -0.84
CA ALA A 43 11.90 34.89 -0.83
C ALA A 43 10.74 34.73 0.15
N ARG A 44 9.73 33.94 -0.22
CA ARG A 44 8.67 33.47 0.68
C ARG A 44 9.28 32.52 1.69
N GLU A 45 9.12 32.83 2.97
CA GLU A 45 9.72 32.05 4.04
C GLU A 45 8.97 32.25 5.38
N GLY A 46 8.61 31.14 6.03
CA GLY A 46 7.68 31.12 7.15
C GLY A 46 6.30 30.63 6.75
N TYR A 47 5.25 31.12 7.38
CA TYR A 47 3.88 30.72 7.04
C TYR A 47 3.25 31.66 6.02
N GLY A 48 2.47 31.11 5.09
CA GLY A 48 1.73 31.92 4.13
C GLY A 48 0.75 31.13 3.29
N ILE A 49 -0.09 31.88 2.59
CA ILE A 49 -1.14 31.40 1.70
C ILE A 49 -0.78 31.84 0.29
N GLN A 50 -0.73 30.89 -0.65
CA GLN A 50 -0.68 31.15 -2.08
C GLN A 50 -2.00 30.72 -2.72
N GLN A 51 -2.56 31.58 -3.57
CA GLN A 51 -3.71 31.30 -4.42
C GLN A 51 -3.31 31.49 -5.87
N TRP A 52 -3.70 30.55 -6.74
CA TRP A 52 -3.46 30.62 -8.17
C TRP A 52 -4.74 31.00 -8.93
N PRO A 53 -4.64 31.60 -10.14
CA PRO A 53 -5.81 32.01 -10.92
C PRO A 53 -6.76 30.87 -11.32
N ASP A 54 -6.25 29.63 -11.36
CA ASP A 54 -7.04 28.43 -11.63
C ASP A 54 -7.92 28.00 -10.43
N GLY A 55 -7.76 28.64 -9.27
CA GLY A 55 -8.45 28.31 -8.03
C GLY A 55 -7.69 27.36 -7.11
N ALA A 56 -6.52 26.85 -7.52
CA ALA A 56 -5.65 26.10 -6.62
C ALA A 56 -5.18 27.00 -5.48
N SER A 57 -4.86 26.40 -4.33
CA SER A 57 -4.28 27.12 -3.20
C SER A 57 -3.38 26.27 -2.33
N TYR A 58 -2.37 26.90 -1.75
CA TYR A 58 -1.50 26.33 -0.74
C TYR A 58 -1.56 27.19 0.50
N THR A 59 -1.65 26.57 1.66
CA THR A 59 -1.58 27.24 2.96
C THR A 59 -0.64 26.46 3.84
N GLY A 60 0.48 27.04 4.23
CA GLY A 60 1.47 26.30 5.00
C GLY A 60 2.82 26.97 5.14
N GLN A 61 3.80 26.15 5.47
CA GLN A 61 5.17 26.56 5.70
C GLN A 61 5.97 26.63 4.38
N TRP A 62 6.77 27.69 4.26
CA TRP A 62 7.62 28.02 3.13
C TRP A 62 9.07 28.15 3.59
N VAL A 63 10.00 27.68 2.77
CA VAL A 63 11.44 27.88 2.93
C VAL A 63 12.03 28.19 1.57
N LYS A 64 12.65 29.36 1.41
CA LYS A 64 13.28 29.79 0.14
C LYS A 64 12.38 29.58 -1.08
N ASP A 65 11.17 30.12 -1.03
CA ASP A 65 10.15 30.04 -2.08
C ASP A 65 9.55 28.65 -2.34
N LYS A 66 9.84 27.65 -1.51
CA LYS A 66 9.27 26.31 -1.65
C LYS A 66 8.38 25.93 -0.48
N ALA A 67 7.30 25.20 -0.75
CA ALA A 67 6.52 24.56 0.30
C ALA A 67 7.38 23.52 1.03
N GLN A 68 7.48 23.66 2.34
CA GLN A 68 8.32 22.81 3.18
C GLN A 68 7.81 22.78 4.63
N GLY A 69 7.65 21.59 5.18
CA GLY A 69 6.99 21.37 6.48
C GLY A 69 5.48 21.17 6.33
N MET A 70 4.71 21.47 7.37
CA MET A 70 3.27 21.26 7.37
C MET A 70 2.56 22.27 6.45
N GLY A 71 1.63 21.78 5.64
CA GLY A 71 0.77 22.62 4.82
C GLY A 71 -0.45 21.87 4.31
N LYS A 72 -1.31 22.62 3.63
CA LYS A 72 -2.48 22.12 2.94
C LYS A 72 -2.49 22.67 1.52
N PHE A 73 -2.62 21.78 0.55
CA PHE A 73 -2.78 22.10 -0.85
C PHE A 73 -4.17 21.68 -1.32
N HIS A 74 -4.91 22.59 -1.94
CA HIS A 74 -6.15 22.32 -2.65
C HIS A 74 -5.89 22.52 -4.14
N HIS A 75 -6.08 21.47 -4.94
CA HIS A 75 -6.01 21.56 -6.39
C HIS A 75 -7.30 22.18 -6.94
N ALA A 76 -7.20 22.86 -8.08
CA ALA A 76 -8.35 23.43 -8.78
C ALA A 76 -9.42 22.39 -9.17
N ALA A 77 -9.01 21.13 -9.38
CA ALA A 77 -9.90 20.02 -9.69
C ALA A 77 -10.73 19.53 -8.48
N GLY A 78 -10.31 19.87 -7.25
CA GLY A 78 -11.04 19.55 -6.02
C GLY A 78 -10.38 18.49 -5.14
N ASP A 79 -9.31 17.83 -5.60
CA ASP A 79 -8.45 17.02 -4.74
C ASP A 79 -7.62 17.90 -3.80
N TRP A 80 -7.32 17.37 -2.62
CA TRP A 80 -6.53 18.10 -1.63
C TRP A 80 -5.60 17.18 -0.85
N TYR A 81 -4.51 17.76 -0.38
CA TYR A 81 -3.54 17.13 0.49
C TYR A 81 -3.27 18.01 1.71
N GLU A 82 -3.19 17.41 2.90
CA GLU A 82 -2.79 18.07 4.14
C GLU A 82 -1.75 17.21 4.85
N GLY A 83 -0.56 17.76 5.03
CA GLY A 83 0.55 17.00 5.58
C GLY A 83 1.89 17.69 5.40
N ASN A 84 2.95 16.91 5.46
CA ASN A 84 4.30 17.43 5.29
C ASN A 84 4.63 17.64 3.80
N PHE A 85 5.43 18.66 3.54
CA PHE A 85 6.00 19.00 2.25
C PHE A 85 7.52 19.06 2.37
N LEU A 86 8.22 18.74 1.29
CA LEU A 86 9.65 18.92 1.13
C LEU A 86 9.94 19.33 -0.31
N ASP A 87 10.55 20.49 -0.50
CA ASP A 87 10.87 21.03 -1.83
C ASP A 87 9.67 21.00 -2.80
N ASP A 88 8.53 21.54 -2.37
CA ASP A 88 7.26 21.59 -3.13
C ASP A 88 6.53 20.25 -3.32
N MET A 89 7.10 19.14 -2.85
CA MET A 89 6.51 17.80 -2.98
C MET A 89 5.87 17.33 -1.68
N GLN A 90 4.78 16.57 -1.77
CA GLN A 90 4.21 15.82 -0.66
C GLN A 90 5.27 14.83 -0.15
N HIS A 91 5.52 14.88 1.16
CA HIS A 91 6.55 14.09 1.81
C HIS A 91 6.13 13.78 3.24
N GLY A 92 6.78 12.84 3.93
CA GLY A 92 6.49 12.54 5.34
C GLY A 92 5.06 12.05 5.53
N TYR A 93 4.41 12.38 6.64
CA TYR A 93 3.04 11.94 6.89
C TYR A 93 2.01 12.97 6.40
N GLY A 94 0.89 12.49 5.83
CA GLY A 94 -0.20 13.34 5.38
C GLY A 94 -1.50 12.59 5.07
N VAL A 95 -2.52 13.37 4.72
CA VAL A 95 -3.85 12.91 4.29
C VAL A 95 -4.14 13.50 2.92
N ALA A 96 -4.48 12.66 1.95
CA ALA A 96 -4.96 13.08 0.64
C ALA A 96 -6.42 12.65 0.45
N MET A 97 -7.23 13.53 -0.11
CA MET A 97 -8.55 13.23 -0.65
C MET A 97 -8.51 13.47 -2.15
N TYR A 98 -8.93 12.48 -2.91
CA TYR A 98 -8.94 12.55 -4.36
C TYR A 98 -10.34 12.87 -4.89
N ILE A 99 -10.41 13.38 -6.11
CA ILE A 99 -11.66 13.77 -6.76
C ILE A 99 -12.61 12.58 -6.99
N ASP A 100 -12.05 11.37 -7.12
CA ASP A 100 -12.84 10.14 -7.22
C ASP A 100 -13.48 9.75 -5.87
N GLY A 101 -13.20 10.49 -4.79
CA GLY A 101 -13.70 10.27 -3.44
C GLY A 101 -12.83 9.32 -2.62
N SER A 102 -11.76 8.77 -3.19
CA SER A 102 -10.80 7.97 -2.43
C SER A 102 -9.99 8.83 -1.46
N LYS A 103 -9.59 8.23 -0.35
CA LYS A 103 -8.83 8.86 0.71
C LYS A 103 -7.59 8.04 1.02
N TYR A 104 -6.44 8.68 1.03
CA TYR A 104 -5.21 8.10 1.55
C TYR A 104 -4.79 8.80 2.85
N THR A 105 -4.28 8.04 3.81
CA THR A 105 -3.72 8.54 5.06
C THR A 105 -2.49 7.72 5.40
N GLY A 106 -1.31 8.32 5.35
CA GLY A 106 -0.06 7.56 5.45
C GLY A 106 1.16 8.38 5.11
N GLN A 107 2.25 7.68 4.81
CA GLN A 107 3.51 8.33 4.44
C GLN A 107 3.58 8.61 2.93
N PHE A 108 4.29 9.67 2.58
CA PHE A 108 4.54 10.13 1.23
C PHE A 108 6.05 10.31 1.03
N ALA A 109 6.51 10.06 -0.19
CA ALA A 109 7.84 10.39 -0.63
C ALA A 109 7.80 10.84 -2.08
N CYS A 110 8.15 12.11 -2.32
CA CYS A 110 8.19 12.72 -3.65
C CYS A 110 6.85 12.54 -4.39
N ASP A 111 5.77 13.03 -3.78
CA ASP A 111 4.38 13.00 -4.31
C ASP A 111 3.74 11.61 -4.43
N LYS A 112 4.39 10.56 -3.92
CA LYS A 112 3.88 9.18 -3.99
C LYS A 112 3.62 8.60 -2.62
N HIS A 113 2.58 7.78 -2.51
CA HIS A 113 2.38 6.92 -1.33
C HIS A 113 3.64 6.09 -1.07
N HIS A 114 4.03 6.01 0.20
CA HIS A 114 5.23 5.32 0.64
C HIS A 114 5.04 4.81 2.06
N GLY A 115 5.87 3.87 2.51
CA GLY A 115 5.83 3.36 3.88
C GLY A 115 4.46 2.82 4.24
N GLU A 116 4.01 3.03 5.48
CA GLU A 116 2.69 2.58 5.92
C GLU A 116 1.59 3.58 5.55
N GLY A 117 0.46 3.06 5.08
CA GLY A 117 -0.71 3.87 4.75
C GLY A 117 -2.02 3.11 4.80
N VAL A 118 -3.10 3.88 4.85
CA VAL A 118 -4.48 3.42 4.74
C VAL A 118 -5.13 4.13 3.57
N GLU A 119 -5.67 3.36 2.65
CA GLU A 119 -6.43 3.85 1.49
C GLU A 119 -7.88 3.34 1.61
N VAL A 120 -8.84 4.24 1.46
CA VAL A 120 -10.27 3.94 1.52
C VAL A 120 -10.91 4.46 0.24
N TRP A 121 -11.69 3.64 -0.43
CA TRP A 121 -12.39 4.00 -1.66
C TRP A 121 -13.90 4.19 -1.41
N PRO A 122 -14.60 4.93 -2.29
CA PRO A 122 -16.04 5.19 -2.14
C PRO A 122 -16.91 3.93 -2.17
N ASP A 123 -16.44 2.86 -2.81
CA ASP A 123 -17.15 1.57 -2.86
C ASP A 123 -17.13 0.83 -1.51
N GLY A 124 -16.40 1.34 -0.52
CA GLY A 124 -16.23 0.75 0.80
C GLY A 124 -15.02 -0.18 0.91
N SER A 125 -14.27 -0.39 -0.19
CA SER A 125 -13.02 -1.13 -0.13
C SER A 125 -11.98 -0.36 0.69
N ARG A 126 -11.07 -1.08 1.32
CA ARG A 126 -10.03 -0.52 2.17
C ARG A 126 -8.75 -1.32 2.10
N PHE A 127 -7.63 -0.64 1.93
CA PHE A 127 -6.30 -1.21 2.06
C PHE A 127 -5.60 -0.59 3.25
N GLN A 128 -4.91 -1.41 4.03
CA GLN A 128 -4.01 -0.97 5.08
C GLN A 128 -2.72 -1.77 5.00
N GLY A 129 -1.59 -1.10 4.80
CA GLY A 129 -0.29 -1.75 4.77
C GLY A 129 0.78 -0.91 4.10
N SER A 130 1.80 -1.60 3.64
CA SER A 130 3.02 -1.00 3.11
C SER A 130 2.86 -0.59 1.62
N TYR A 131 3.46 0.56 1.29
CA TYR A 131 3.56 1.14 -0.05
C TYR A 131 5.02 1.42 -0.40
N PHE A 132 5.35 1.26 -1.68
CA PHE A 132 6.63 1.67 -2.25
C PHE A 132 6.39 2.34 -3.59
N GLN A 133 6.81 3.62 -3.70
CA GLN A 133 6.72 4.41 -4.94
C GLN A 133 5.30 4.43 -5.55
N GLY A 134 4.27 4.59 -4.70
CA GLY A 134 2.87 4.67 -5.11
C GLY A 134 2.19 3.31 -5.35
N LEU A 135 2.88 2.20 -5.11
CA LEU A 135 2.34 0.86 -5.29
C LEU A 135 2.26 0.13 -3.95
N LYS A 136 1.21 -0.66 -3.73
CA LYS A 136 1.11 -1.59 -2.60
C LYS A 136 2.29 -2.57 -2.71
N HIS A 137 3.10 -2.65 -1.66
CA HIS A 137 4.34 -3.43 -1.66
C HIS A 137 4.72 -3.78 -0.23
N GLY A 138 5.02 -5.06 0.05
CA GLY A 138 5.22 -5.53 1.42
C GLY A 138 3.93 -6.13 1.99
N HIS A 139 3.75 -6.11 3.30
CA HIS A 139 2.56 -6.71 3.92
C HIS A 139 1.36 -5.75 3.88
N GLY A 140 0.15 -6.29 3.70
CA GLY A 140 -1.07 -5.48 3.77
C GLY A 140 -2.34 -6.31 3.97
N LEU A 141 -3.37 -5.62 4.45
CA LEU A 141 -4.74 -6.11 4.57
C LEU A 141 -5.61 -5.36 3.57
N TYR A 142 -6.19 -6.08 2.61
CA TYR A 142 -7.20 -5.58 1.71
C TYR A 142 -8.58 -6.10 2.13
N LEU A 143 -9.55 -5.21 2.26
CA LEU A 143 -10.94 -5.48 2.58
C LEU A 143 -11.80 -5.09 1.38
N TRP A 144 -12.57 -6.04 0.85
CA TRP A 144 -13.51 -5.79 -0.22
C TRP A 144 -14.91 -5.43 0.31
N PRO A 145 -15.73 -4.71 -0.48
CA PRO A 145 -17.09 -4.33 -0.07
C PRO A 145 -18.02 -5.51 0.19
N ASP A 146 -17.76 -6.66 -0.45
CA ASP A 146 -18.55 -7.89 -0.28
C ASP A 146 -18.25 -8.62 1.05
N GLY A 147 -17.29 -8.15 1.83
CA GLY A 147 -16.83 -8.78 3.07
C GLY A 147 -15.67 -9.75 2.88
N SER A 148 -15.22 -9.99 1.63
CA SER A 148 -13.99 -10.73 1.37
C SER A 148 -12.79 -9.94 1.92
N LYS A 149 -11.72 -10.65 2.29
CA LYS A 149 -10.47 -10.02 2.76
C LYS A 149 -9.23 -10.81 2.38
N TYR A 150 -8.14 -10.10 2.15
CA TYR A 150 -6.82 -10.65 1.89
C TYR A 150 -5.84 -10.06 2.89
N ASP A 151 -5.17 -10.93 3.62
CA ASP A 151 -4.14 -10.59 4.59
C ASP A 151 -2.84 -11.29 4.16
N GLY A 152 -1.88 -10.53 3.62
CA GLY A 152 -0.68 -11.12 3.05
C GLY A 152 0.24 -10.13 2.35
N THR A 153 1.16 -10.67 1.55
CA THR A 153 2.17 -9.87 0.86
C THR A 153 1.71 -9.36 -0.50
N PHE A 154 2.12 -8.14 -0.82
CA PHE A 154 1.89 -7.45 -2.07
C PHE A 154 3.22 -7.14 -2.75
N GLU A 155 3.23 -7.22 -4.07
CA GLU A 155 4.32 -6.78 -4.91
C GLU A 155 3.77 -5.99 -6.10
N SER A 156 4.04 -4.69 -6.12
CA SER A 156 3.64 -3.79 -7.20
C SER A 156 2.14 -3.88 -7.50
N ASN A 157 1.32 -3.69 -6.46
CA ASN A 157 -0.14 -3.83 -6.44
C ASN A 157 -0.71 -5.25 -6.59
N ASN A 158 0.12 -6.28 -6.78
CA ASN A 158 -0.38 -7.66 -6.90
C ASN A 158 -0.25 -8.42 -5.59
N MET A 159 -1.23 -9.25 -5.24
CA MET A 159 -1.03 -10.29 -4.22
C MET A 159 0.09 -11.23 -4.68
N SER A 160 1.08 -11.42 -3.81
CA SER A 160 2.33 -12.14 -4.07
C SER A 160 2.78 -12.85 -2.79
N GLY A 161 3.82 -13.67 -2.84
CA GLY A 161 4.43 -14.29 -1.67
C GLY A 161 3.48 -15.20 -0.91
N THR A 162 3.14 -14.88 0.34
CA THR A 162 2.22 -15.67 1.18
C THR A 162 1.08 -14.82 1.70
N GLY A 163 -0.12 -15.38 1.76
CA GLY A 163 -1.27 -14.68 2.30
C GLY A 163 -2.49 -15.57 2.50
N THR A 164 -3.46 -15.03 3.23
CA THR A 164 -4.77 -15.64 3.44
C THR A 164 -5.86 -14.81 2.79
N TYR A 165 -6.57 -15.39 1.82
CA TYR A 165 -7.80 -14.84 1.27
C TYR A 165 -9.00 -15.53 1.92
N ASN A 166 -9.91 -14.75 2.49
CA ASN A 166 -11.21 -15.22 2.97
C ASN A 166 -12.28 -14.65 2.05
N TRP A 167 -13.07 -15.54 1.43
CA TRP A 167 -14.22 -15.13 0.63
C TRP A 167 -15.43 -14.89 1.52
N SER A 168 -16.30 -14.00 1.07
CA SER A 168 -17.59 -13.70 1.70
C SER A 168 -18.53 -14.92 1.82
N ASP A 169 -18.35 -15.94 0.97
CA ASP A 169 -19.10 -17.20 1.00
C ASP A 169 -18.54 -18.27 1.95
N GLY A 170 -17.55 -17.92 2.77
CA GLY A 170 -16.95 -18.82 3.77
C GLY A 170 -15.85 -19.73 3.21
N ARG A 171 -15.50 -19.64 1.93
CA ARG A 171 -14.24 -20.23 1.44
C ARG A 171 -13.05 -19.48 2.04
N ALA A 172 -11.92 -20.17 2.18
CA ALA A 172 -10.66 -19.52 2.51
C ALA A 172 -9.48 -20.24 1.86
N TYR A 173 -8.44 -19.48 1.54
CA TYR A 173 -7.17 -19.99 1.03
C TYR A 173 -6.04 -19.36 1.82
N THR A 174 -5.15 -20.19 2.37
CA THR A 174 -3.91 -19.77 2.99
C THR A 174 -2.76 -20.47 2.26
N GLY A 175 -1.87 -19.71 1.65
CA GLY A 175 -0.78 -20.29 0.88
C GLY A 175 0.02 -19.27 0.10
N GLN A 176 0.70 -19.78 -0.92
CA GLN A 176 1.53 -19.00 -1.82
C GLN A 176 0.70 -18.29 -2.90
N TRP A 177 1.11 -17.08 -3.27
CA TRP A 177 0.45 -16.24 -4.25
C TRP A 177 1.46 -15.77 -5.29
N GLU A 178 1.05 -15.72 -6.55
CA GLU A 178 1.84 -15.13 -7.63
C GLU A 178 0.90 -14.35 -8.57
N ARG A 179 1.18 -13.05 -8.76
CA ARG A 179 0.44 -12.16 -9.68
C ARG A 179 -1.09 -12.25 -9.51
N ASN A 180 -1.56 -12.16 -8.26
CA ASN A 180 -2.98 -12.27 -7.88
C ASN A 180 -3.62 -13.66 -7.98
N THR A 181 -2.85 -14.70 -8.27
CA THR A 181 -3.36 -16.08 -8.35
C THR A 181 -2.81 -16.94 -7.23
N MET A 182 -3.60 -17.92 -6.76
CA MET A 182 -3.11 -18.98 -5.88
C MET A 182 -2.07 -19.80 -6.66
N HIS A 183 -0.88 -19.94 -6.10
CA HIS A 183 0.25 -20.60 -6.75
C HIS A 183 1.04 -21.40 -5.72
N GLY A 184 1.80 -22.42 -6.15
CA GLY A 184 2.67 -23.18 -5.25
C GLY A 184 1.90 -23.89 -4.13
N LYS A 185 2.45 -23.95 -2.92
CA LYS A 185 1.82 -24.69 -1.80
C LYS A 185 0.75 -23.85 -1.10
N GLY A 186 -0.40 -24.47 -0.81
CA GLY A 186 -1.45 -23.85 -0.01
C GLY A 186 -2.51 -24.82 0.52
N SER A 187 -3.38 -24.27 1.36
CA SER A 187 -4.56 -24.92 1.90
C SER A 187 -5.80 -24.13 1.50
N PHE A 188 -6.80 -24.81 0.96
CA PHE A 188 -8.10 -24.26 0.57
C PHE A 188 -9.20 -24.95 1.37
N SER A 189 -9.98 -24.18 2.14
CA SER A 189 -11.17 -24.66 2.84
C SER A 189 -12.44 -24.19 2.15
N TYR A 190 -13.42 -25.08 2.07
CA TYR A 190 -14.74 -24.79 1.53
C TYR A 190 -15.75 -24.58 2.66
N GLY A 191 -16.78 -23.76 2.43
CA GLY A 191 -17.83 -23.49 3.43
C GLY A 191 -18.64 -24.73 3.85
N ASP A 192 -18.59 -25.82 3.08
CA ASP A 192 -19.22 -27.10 3.42
C ASP A 192 -18.29 -28.07 4.16
N GLY A 193 -17.13 -27.60 4.62
CA GLY A 193 -16.17 -28.37 5.41
C GLY A 193 -15.23 -29.26 4.57
N ARG A 194 -15.35 -29.26 3.24
CA ARG A 194 -14.30 -29.85 2.39
C ARG A 194 -13.01 -29.05 2.53
N SER A 195 -11.88 -29.69 2.28
CA SER A 195 -10.59 -28.99 2.18
C SER A 195 -9.66 -29.63 1.17
N TYR A 196 -8.72 -28.83 0.67
CA TYR A 196 -7.61 -29.27 -0.16
C TYR A 196 -6.30 -28.68 0.37
N GLU A 197 -5.28 -29.51 0.52
CA GLU A 197 -3.93 -29.09 0.89
C GLU A 197 -2.94 -29.66 -0.13
N GLY A 198 -2.23 -28.81 -0.86
CA GLY A 198 -1.37 -29.26 -1.95
C GLY A 198 -0.83 -28.15 -2.84
N ASP A 199 -0.45 -28.53 -4.05
CA ASP A 199 0.06 -27.61 -5.07
C ASP A 199 -1.07 -26.89 -5.83
N PHE A 200 -0.83 -25.64 -6.16
CA PHE A 200 -1.67 -24.78 -6.98
C PHE A 200 -0.85 -24.21 -8.13
N PHE A 201 -1.50 -23.99 -9.26
CA PHE A 201 -0.93 -23.30 -10.41
C PHE A 201 -2.05 -22.50 -11.06
N GLU A 202 -1.94 -21.17 -11.10
CA GLU A 202 -2.95 -20.27 -11.69
C GLU A 202 -4.38 -20.57 -11.18
N ASP A 203 -4.58 -20.48 -9.86
CA ASP A 203 -5.87 -20.67 -9.16
C ASP A 203 -6.44 -22.11 -9.16
N VAL A 204 -5.79 -23.06 -9.82
CA VAL A 204 -6.26 -24.45 -9.87
C VAL A 204 -5.37 -25.41 -9.09
N LYS A 205 -6.00 -26.39 -8.44
CA LYS A 205 -5.29 -27.53 -7.84
C LYS A 205 -4.44 -28.22 -8.90
N HIS A 206 -3.17 -28.42 -8.61
CA HIS A 206 -2.18 -28.99 -9.51
C HIS A 206 -1.23 -29.92 -8.73
N GLY A 207 -0.26 -30.53 -9.40
CA GLY A 207 0.83 -31.27 -8.75
C GLY A 207 0.33 -32.37 -7.82
N THR A 208 0.68 -32.29 -6.54
CA THR A 208 0.29 -33.27 -5.52
C THR A 208 -0.53 -32.62 -4.41
N GLY A 209 -1.53 -33.34 -3.89
CA GLY A 209 -2.31 -32.81 -2.78
C GLY A 209 -3.31 -33.78 -2.18
N VAL A 210 -3.83 -33.39 -1.02
CA VAL A 210 -4.81 -34.12 -0.24
C VAL A 210 -6.13 -33.35 -0.24
N PHE A 211 -7.17 -33.96 -0.81
CA PHE A 211 -8.55 -33.49 -0.70
C PHE A 211 -9.27 -34.27 0.39
N ARG A 212 -9.96 -33.56 1.29
CA ARG A 212 -10.70 -34.15 2.41
C ARG A 212 -12.17 -33.77 2.32
N TRP A 213 -13.04 -34.73 2.61
CA TRP A 213 -14.47 -34.53 2.76
C TRP A 213 -14.86 -34.55 4.24
N PRO A 214 -15.94 -33.86 4.64
CA PRO A 214 -16.41 -33.83 6.03
C PRO A 214 -16.75 -35.20 6.62
N ASP A 215 -17.14 -36.15 5.78
CA ASP A 215 -17.49 -37.52 6.17
C ASP A 215 -16.27 -38.44 6.40
N GLY A 216 -15.07 -37.87 6.49
CA GLY A 216 -13.83 -38.60 6.73
C GLY A 216 -13.21 -39.23 5.49
N ARG A 217 -13.86 -39.14 4.31
CA ARG A 217 -13.21 -39.55 3.06
C ARG A 217 -12.02 -38.64 2.75
N SER A 218 -11.03 -39.19 2.05
CA SER A 218 -9.93 -38.38 1.51
C SER A 218 -9.36 -38.95 0.22
N TYR A 219 -8.75 -38.10 -0.59
CA TYR A 219 -7.96 -38.46 -1.76
C TYR A 219 -6.60 -37.80 -1.63
N ASN A 220 -5.54 -38.60 -1.64
CA ASN A 220 -4.15 -38.14 -1.62
C ASN A 220 -3.48 -38.63 -2.91
N GLY A 221 -3.15 -37.72 -3.83
CA GLY A 221 -2.59 -38.10 -5.12
C GLY A 221 -2.28 -36.90 -6.01
N GLU A 222 -2.09 -37.19 -7.29
CA GLU A 222 -1.77 -36.19 -8.29
C GLU A 222 -3.01 -35.42 -8.78
N TRP A 223 -2.80 -34.17 -9.17
CA TRP A 223 -3.81 -33.25 -9.66
C TRP A 223 -3.32 -32.55 -10.92
N ARG A 224 -4.22 -32.36 -11.88
CA ARG A 224 -3.97 -31.62 -13.11
C ARG A 224 -5.21 -30.82 -13.46
N ASN A 225 -5.04 -29.51 -13.65
CA ASN A 225 -6.12 -28.58 -14.03
C ASN A 225 -7.37 -28.72 -13.15
N GLY A 226 -7.18 -28.79 -11.83
CA GLY A 226 -8.26 -28.90 -10.86
C GLY A 226 -8.86 -30.30 -10.69
N LYS A 227 -8.43 -31.29 -11.47
CA LYS A 227 -8.96 -32.65 -11.49
C LYS A 227 -7.95 -33.65 -10.94
N ARG A 228 -8.45 -34.74 -10.32
CA ARG A 228 -7.61 -35.88 -9.94
C ARG A 228 -6.95 -36.48 -11.18
N HIS A 229 -5.66 -36.75 -11.10
CA HIS A 229 -4.87 -37.29 -12.20
C HIS A 229 -3.84 -38.28 -11.65
N GLY A 230 -3.14 -39.00 -12.52
CA GLY A 230 -2.03 -39.88 -12.13
C GLY A 230 -2.42 -40.89 -11.04
N ARG A 231 -1.46 -41.23 -10.18
CA ARG A 231 -1.67 -42.19 -9.10
C ARG A 231 -2.21 -41.49 -7.85
N GLY A 232 -3.19 -42.10 -7.19
CA GLY A 232 -3.72 -41.56 -5.94
C GLY A 232 -4.32 -42.61 -5.02
N ARG A 233 -4.21 -42.36 -3.72
CA ARG A 233 -4.81 -43.16 -2.65
C ARG A 233 -6.12 -42.53 -2.19
N TYR A 234 -7.20 -43.28 -2.33
CA TYR A 234 -8.51 -42.94 -1.80
C TYR A 234 -8.73 -43.63 -0.46
N THR A 235 -9.17 -42.87 0.55
CA THR A 235 -9.59 -43.37 1.86
C THR A 235 -11.10 -43.21 1.96
N ALA A 236 -11.82 -44.31 2.18
CA ALA A 236 -13.25 -44.31 2.44
C ALA A 236 -13.56 -43.84 3.87
N ALA A 237 -14.83 -43.50 4.15
CA ALA A 237 -15.28 -43.15 5.51
C ALA A 237 -15.03 -44.28 6.54
N SER A 238 -14.94 -45.54 6.08
CA SER A 238 -14.57 -46.69 6.90
C SER A 238 -13.06 -46.80 7.18
N HIS A 239 -12.27 -45.80 6.79
CA HIS A 239 -10.81 -45.78 6.82
C HIS A 239 -10.10 -46.82 5.94
N ARG A 240 -10.86 -47.61 5.16
CA ARG A 240 -10.27 -48.49 4.14
C ARG A 240 -9.68 -47.66 3.02
N THR A 241 -8.49 -48.06 2.57
CA THR A 241 -7.77 -47.37 1.50
C THR A 241 -7.71 -48.21 0.24
N LYS A 242 -7.75 -47.54 -0.92
CA LYS A 242 -7.45 -48.11 -2.23
C LYS A 242 -6.59 -47.16 -3.06
N THR A 243 -5.73 -47.69 -3.88
CA THR A 243 -4.82 -46.98 -4.78
C THR A 243 -5.31 -47.15 -6.20
N GLY A 244 -5.52 -46.05 -6.91
CA GLY A 244 -6.00 -46.07 -8.28
C GLY A 244 -5.23 -45.13 -9.20
N LEU A 245 -5.33 -45.40 -10.49
CA LEU A 245 -4.92 -44.51 -11.56
C LEU A 245 -6.11 -43.66 -12.00
N PHE A 246 -5.92 -42.35 -12.12
CA PHE A 246 -6.96 -41.37 -12.47
C PHE A 246 -6.57 -40.56 -13.71
N GLU A 247 -7.55 -40.27 -14.56
CA GLU A 247 -7.39 -39.43 -15.75
C GLU A 247 -8.59 -38.49 -15.87
N ASP A 248 -8.32 -37.18 -16.02
CA ASP A 248 -9.32 -36.12 -16.05
C ASP A 248 -10.44 -36.21 -14.99
N GLY A 249 -10.05 -36.59 -13.76
CA GLY A 249 -10.95 -36.70 -12.62
C GLY A 249 -11.66 -38.05 -12.49
N ASN A 250 -11.54 -38.91 -13.49
CA ASN A 250 -12.16 -40.24 -13.55
C ASN A 250 -11.18 -41.32 -13.09
N LEU A 251 -11.69 -42.34 -12.39
CA LEU A 251 -10.91 -43.52 -12.07
C LEU A 251 -10.75 -44.39 -13.33
N VAL A 252 -9.52 -44.71 -13.71
CA VAL A 252 -9.19 -45.61 -14.82
C VAL A 252 -9.16 -47.06 -14.33
N LYS A 253 -8.41 -47.34 -13.26
CA LYS A 253 -8.33 -48.68 -12.63
C LYS A 253 -7.88 -48.60 -11.17
N TRP A 254 -8.29 -49.58 -10.38
CA TRP A 254 -7.68 -49.85 -9.07
C TRP A 254 -6.41 -50.69 -9.26
N GLU A 255 -5.41 -50.47 -8.41
CA GLU A 255 -4.13 -51.21 -8.40
C GLU A 255 -4.05 -52.24 -7.27
N ASP A 256 -5.03 -52.22 -6.34
CA ASP A 256 -5.14 -53.05 -5.15
C ASP A 256 -6.57 -53.62 -4.92
#